data_AF-A0A9D1SXJ6-F1
#
_entry.id   AF-A0A9D1SXJ6-F1
#
_cell.length_a   1.000
_cell.length_b   1.000
_cell.length_c   1.000
_cell.angle_alpha   90.00
_cell.angle_beta   90.00
_cell.angle_gamma   90.00
#
_symmetry.space_group_name_H-M   'P 1'
#
loop_
_entity.id
_entity.type
_entity.pdbx_description
1 polymer ?
#
loop_
_entity_poly.entity_id
_entity_poly.type
_entity_poly.pdbx_seq_one_letter_code
_entity_poly.pdbx_strand_id
1 'polypeptide(L)'
;MNDPENYLIAANDEHGVNPPTAGKRTPIMPYLERSIYENEFNRATKLYFMQACLRNGFRVFDVKPEEWDVPLATRARRVNLIRPSLLVTFAYNAFGTGATFNAASGFETFYSLRNPQPERSRQLAEEIFEQLAIGTPQRPRRVGTLDITMLSSVVCPAALVEAGFMTNFEEAKRMLDPDYQIEVAEETCKGVAMYLNTPYIGRDDRSVYPLLRRGSSGRMVELMQLLLDQNGCDLVADGIFGAKTEACVRAFQRENGLVEDGLVGDNTWRTLLVFAPRPTLAEGSRGAYVRYLQQKLESKLYPVGTVDGIFGSKTKNAVMAFQRENGLEADGIVGPRTWAALEPIGGGRSEP
;
A
#
# COMPACT_ATOMS: atom_id res chain seq x y z
N MET A 1 -12.05 22.27 -12.39
CA MET A 1 -11.18 21.48 -11.50
C MET A 1 -9.91 22.27 -11.26
N ASN A 2 -9.36 22.19 -10.05
CA ASN A 2 -8.10 22.81 -9.67
C ASN A 2 -6.92 22.03 -10.28
N ASP A 3 -5.78 22.70 -10.44
CA ASP A 3 -4.55 22.06 -10.88
C ASP A 3 -3.88 21.31 -9.70
N PRO A 4 -3.72 19.97 -9.79
CA PRO A 4 -3.19 19.15 -8.70
C PRO A 4 -1.76 19.49 -8.31
N GLU A 5 -0.96 20.09 -9.20
CA GLU A 5 0.45 20.45 -8.91
C GLU A 5 0.60 21.50 -7.80
N ASN A 6 -0.46 22.27 -7.55
CA ASN A 6 -0.49 23.28 -6.51
C ASN A 6 -0.65 22.69 -5.10
N TYR A 7 -0.90 21.39 -4.98
CA TYR A 7 -1.16 20.76 -3.68
C TYR A 7 -0.02 19.84 -3.27
N LEU A 8 0.40 20.00 -2.02
CA LEU A 8 1.34 19.11 -1.35
C LEU A 8 0.56 18.22 -0.37
N ILE A 9 0.55 16.92 -0.63
CA ILE A 9 -0.17 15.93 0.15
C ILE A 9 0.82 15.24 1.10
N ALA A 10 0.64 15.44 2.40
CA ALA A 10 1.43 14.71 3.39
C ALA A 10 0.77 13.37 3.70
N ALA A 11 1.60 12.33 3.79
CA ALA A 11 1.18 10.97 4.12
C ALA A 11 1.92 10.48 5.37
N ASN A 12 1.19 9.88 6.31
CA ASN A 12 1.72 9.33 7.55
C ASN A 12 1.19 7.91 7.76
N ASP A 13 2.03 7.01 8.25
CA ASP A 13 1.64 5.68 8.71
C ASP A 13 1.85 5.60 10.23
N GLU A 14 0.84 5.17 10.99
CA GLU A 14 0.99 4.97 12.43
C GLU A 14 1.98 3.83 12.73
N HIS A 15 2.70 3.96 13.85
CA HIS A 15 3.63 2.95 14.38
C HIS A 15 4.90 2.71 13.53
N GLY A 16 5.67 1.67 13.85
CA GLY A 16 6.87 1.24 13.14
C GLY A 16 6.92 -0.28 12.97
N VAL A 17 7.77 -0.74 12.04
CA VAL A 17 7.97 -2.15 11.66
C VAL A 17 9.34 -2.69 12.11
N ASN A 18 10.33 -1.84 12.36
CA ASN A 18 11.69 -2.30 12.69
C ASN A 18 12.38 -1.44 13.78
N PRO A 19 12.33 -1.84 15.07
CA PRO A 19 11.51 -2.93 15.59
C PRO A 19 10.00 -2.58 15.52
N PRO A 20 9.11 -3.58 15.49
CA PRO A 20 7.68 -3.32 15.50
C PRO A 20 7.23 -2.62 16.79
N THR A 21 6.29 -1.68 16.69
CA THR A 21 5.72 -1.01 17.88
C THR A 21 5.03 -2.02 18.79
N ALA A 22 5.38 -1.99 20.08
CA ALA A 22 4.86 -2.94 21.07
C ALA A 22 3.31 -2.92 21.13
N GLY A 23 2.70 -4.10 21.06
CA GLY A 23 1.25 -4.28 21.15
C GLY A 23 0.44 -3.98 19.88
N LYS A 24 1.06 -3.44 18.83
CA LYS A 24 0.38 -3.04 17.60
C LYS A 24 0.39 -4.15 16.55
N ARG A 25 -0.37 -5.20 16.84
CA ARG A 25 -0.40 -6.44 16.05
C ARG A 25 -1.70 -7.24 16.23
N THR A 26 -1.98 -8.11 15.27
CA THR A 26 -3.06 -9.12 15.35
C THR A 26 -2.80 -10.13 16.48
N PRO A 27 -3.82 -10.87 16.95
CA PRO A 27 -3.60 -12.21 17.51
C PRO A 27 -2.74 -13.06 16.57
N ILE A 28 -2.13 -14.14 17.08
CA ILE A 28 -1.31 -15.03 16.22
C ILE A 28 -2.19 -15.54 15.08
N MET A 29 -1.77 -15.31 13.84
CA MET A 29 -2.49 -15.79 12.67
C MET A 29 -2.28 -17.31 12.55
N PRO A 30 -3.36 -18.11 12.56
CA PRO A 30 -3.32 -19.51 12.17
C PRO A 30 -2.57 -19.70 10.85
N TYR A 31 -1.90 -20.85 10.71
CA TYR A 31 -1.08 -21.26 9.56
C TYR A 31 0.19 -20.43 9.30
N LEU A 32 0.21 -19.13 9.57
CA LEU A 32 1.42 -18.30 9.47
C LEU A 32 2.31 -18.38 10.70
N GLU A 33 1.75 -18.77 11.86
CA GLU A 33 2.45 -18.93 13.14
C GLU A 33 3.15 -17.65 13.62
N ARG A 34 2.63 -16.50 13.19
CA ARG A 34 3.08 -15.16 13.59
C ARG A 34 1.90 -14.20 13.71
N SER A 35 2.06 -13.13 14.47
CA SER A 35 1.18 -11.98 14.34
C SER A 35 1.55 -11.17 13.09
N ILE A 36 0.56 -10.45 12.55
CA ILE A 36 0.78 -9.38 11.58
C ILE A 36 0.84 -8.07 12.36
N TYR A 37 1.89 -7.29 12.15
CA TYR A 37 2.02 -5.98 12.77
C TYR A 37 1.21 -4.94 12.00
N GLU A 38 0.62 -3.99 12.71
CA GLU A 38 -0.23 -2.95 12.12
C GLU A 38 0.51 -2.18 11.01
N ASN A 39 1.81 -1.91 11.24
CA ASN A 39 2.63 -1.17 10.29
C ASN A 39 2.95 -1.92 9.00
N GLU A 40 2.82 -3.27 8.96
CA GLU A 40 2.92 -4.03 7.71
C GLU A 40 1.83 -3.60 6.70
N PHE A 41 0.65 -3.21 7.19
CA PHE A 41 -0.39 -2.58 6.38
C PHE A 41 -0.16 -1.07 6.24
N ASN A 42 -0.02 -0.35 7.36
CA ASN A 42 -0.05 1.12 7.35
C ASN A 42 1.03 1.71 6.42
N ARG A 43 2.26 1.18 6.50
CA ARG A 43 3.38 1.64 5.67
C ARG A 43 3.14 1.33 4.19
N ALA A 44 2.73 0.10 3.87
CA ALA A 44 2.49 -0.31 2.49
C ALA A 44 1.38 0.54 1.84
N THR A 45 0.24 0.68 2.52
CA THR A 45 -0.89 1.50 2.06
C THR A 45 -0.51 2.97 1.91
N LYS A 46 0.24 3.56 2.86
CA LYS A 46 0.76 4.93 2.73
C LYS A 46 1.60 5.10 1.46
N LEU A 47 2.51 4.15 1.17
CA LEU A 47 3.36 4.23 -0.01
C LEU A 47 2.53 4.10 -1.31
N TYR A 48 1.55 3.20 -1.36
CA TYR A 48 0.62 3.13 -2.50
C TYR A 48 -0.22 4.40 -2.64
N PHE A 49 -0.61 5.05 -1.54
CA PHE A 49 -1.33 6.32 -1.58
C PHE A 49 -0.45 7.43 -2.15
N MET A 50 0.82 7.52 -1.75
CA MET A 50 1.76 8.46 -2.35
C MET A 50 1.94 8.22 -3.86
N GLN A 51 1.98 6.95 -4.28
CA GLN A 51 2.04 6.60 -5.71
C GLN A 51 0.81 7.07 -6.48
N ALA A 52 -0.39 6.85 -5.91
CA ALA A 52 -1.64 7.34 -6.47
C ALA A 52 -1.62 8.88 -6.55
N CYS A 53 -1.15 9.56 -5.50
CA CYS A 53 -1.05 11.02 -5.49
C CYS A 53 -0.12 11.56 -6.58
N LEU A 54 1.09 10.99 -6.73
CA LEU A 54 2.04 11.38 -7.77
C LEU A 54 1.46 11.17 -9.18
N ARG A 55 0.79 10.03 -9.41
CA ARG A 55 0.11 9.75 -10.69
C ARG A 55 -0.98 10.79 -10.99
N ASN A 56 -1.69 11.22 -9.96
CA ASN A 56 -2.76 12.23 -10.03
C ASN A 56 -2.24 13.69 -10.08
N GLY A 57 -0.93 13.88 -10.17
CA GLY A 57 -0.31 15.18 -10.36
C GLY A 57 0.03 15.94 -9.08
N PHE A 58 -0.34 15.40 -7.91
CA PHE A 58 -0.01 16.00 -6.63
C PHE A 58 1.48 15.88 -6.31
N ARG A 59 1.97 16.81 -5.49
CA ARG A 59 3.26 16.65 -4.81
C ARG A 59 3.04 15.87 -3.51
N VAL A 60 4.00 15.07 -3.09
CA VAL A 60 3.89 14.25 -1.87
C VAL A 60 4.95 14.58 -0.84
N PHE A 61 4.65 14.32 0.41
CA PHE A 61 5.60 14.39 1.51
C PHE A 61 5.40 13.20 2.45
N ASP A 62 6.40 12.32 2.54
CA ASP A 62 6.40 11.25 3.54
C ASP A 62 6.76 11.82 4.91
N VAL A 63 5.79 11.84 5.83
CA VAL A 63 5.98 12.36 7.18
C VAL A 63 6.90 11.45 8.01
N LYS A 64 6.86 10.14 7.73
CA LYS A 64 7.64 9.10 8.42
C LYS A 64 8.17 8.09 7.40
N PRO A 65 9.24 8.42 6.66
CA PRO A 65 9.91 7.46 5.78
C PRO A 65 10.59 6.32 6.57
N GLU A 66 10.88 6.53 7.85
CA GLU A 66 11.59 5.56 8.69
C GLU A 66 10.79 4.27 8.96
N GLU A 67 11.53 3.16 9.08
CA GLU A 67 10.97 1.85 9.45
C GLU A 67 10.70 1.73 10.96
N TRP A 68 11.43 2.46 11.80
CA TRP A 68 11.18 2.48 13.25
C TRP A 68 10.06 3.46 13.61
N ASP A 69 9.52 3.30 14.81
CA ASP A 69 8.51 4.21 15.33
C ASP A 69 9.14 5.58 15.67
N VAL A 70 8.52 6.65 15.17
CA VAL A 70 8.96 8.03 15.40
C VAL A 70 7.97 8.72 16.34
N PRO A 71 8.41 9.47 17.38
CA PRO A 71 7.50 10.16 18.29
C PRO A 71 6.51 11.08 17.56
N LEU A 72 5.24 11.04 17.96
CA LEU A 72 4.16 11.84 17.35
C LEU A 72 4.48 13.34 17.30
N ALA A 73 5.13 13.88 18.34
CA ALA A 73 5.56 15.28 18.36
C ALA A 73 6.59 15.62 17.26
N THR A 74 7.47 14.68 16.92
CA THR A 74 8.44 14.86 15.81
C THR A 74 7.72 14.84 14.48
N ARG A 75 6.78 13.91 14.28
CA ARG A 75 5.96 13.81 13.07
C ARG A 75 5.13 15.08 12.84
N ALA A 76 4.43 15.56 13.87
CA ALA A 76 3.66 16.80 13.80
C ALA A 76 4.54 18.03 13.53
N ARG A 77 5.75 18.09 14.11
CA ARG A 77 6.73 19.15 13.80
C ARG A 77 7.12 19.15 12.33
N ARG A 78 7.37 17.98 11.72
CA ARG A 78 7.66 17.86 10.28
C ARG A 78 6.52 18.43 9.45
N VAL A 79 5.28 18.01 9.72
CA VAL A 79 4.09 18.52 9.04
C VAL A 79 3.95 20.04 9.21
N ASN A 80 4.14 20.56 10.42
CA ASN A 80 3.99 21.99 10.70
C ASN A 80 5.09 22.85 10.08
N LEU A 81 6.29 22.31 9.89
CA LEU A 81 7.37 22.98 9.18
C LEU A 81 7.11 23.03 7.67
N ILE A 82 6.64 21.92 7.09
CA ILE A 82 6.39 21.79 5.66
C ILE A 82 5.09 22.49 5.22
N ARG A 83 4.10 22.58 6.11
CA ARG A 83 2.78 23.20 5.88
C ARG A 83 2.10 22.65 4.60
N PRO A 84 1.89 21.32 4.51
CA PRO A 84 1.24 20.71 3.35
C PRO A 84 -0.21 21.21 3.20
N SER A 85 -0.79 20.98 2.03
CA SER A 85 -2.18 21.31 1.74
C SER A 85 -3.15 20.52 2.61
N LEU A 86 -2.82 19.25 2.88
CA LEU A 86 -3.52 18.36 3.82
C LEU A 86 -2.63 17.20 4.25
N LEU A 87 -3.07 16.49 5.28
CA LEU A 87 -2.44 15.27 5.81
C LEU A 87 -3.44 14.11 5.79
N VAL A 88 -3.00 12.95 5.32
CA VAL A 88 -3.69 11.68 5.50
C VAL A 88 -2.83 10.72 6.32
N THR A 89 -3.43 10.13 7.35
CA THR A 89 -2.79 9.11 8.20
C THR A 89 -3.43 7.74 8.00
N PHE A 90 -2.63 6.69 7.86
CA PHE A 90 -3.09 5.30 7.75
C PHE A 90 -2.85 4.54 9.05
N ALA A 91 -3.90 3.86 9.50
CA ALA A 91 -3.93 3.02 10.69
C ALA A 91 -4.83 1.79 10.47
N TYR A 92 -4.81 0.88 11.44
CA TYR A 92 -5.73 -0.25 11.52
C TYR A 92 -6.27 -0.38 12.94
N ASN A 93 -7.59 -0.49 13.08
CA ASN A 93 -8.24 -0.53 14.38
C ASN A 93 -8.01 -1.88 15.08
N ALA A 94 -8.26 -1.93 16.37
CA ALA A 94 -8.37 -3.16 17.15
C ALA A 94 -9.45 -2.99 18.23
N PHE A 95 -10.15 -4.08 18.54
CA PHE A 95 -11.11 -4.13 19.63
C PHE A 95 -10.71 -5.17 20.68
N GLY A 96 -10.87 -4.84 21.95
CA GLY A 96 -10.51 -5.71 23.07
C GLY A 96 -9.01 -5.73 23.36
N THR A 97 -8.52 -6.86 23.87
CA THR A 97 -7.14 -6.99 24.38
C THR A 97 -6.10 -7.34 23.31
N GLY A 98 -6.55 -7.68 22.09
CA GLY A 98 -5.67 -8.21 21.04
C GLY A 98 -5.21 -9.66 21.27
N ALA A 99 -5.73 -10.35 22.29
CA ALA A 99 -5.36 -11.73 22.60
C ALA A 99 -6.05 -12.78 21.71
N THR A 100 -7.27 -12.48 21.23
CA THR A 100 -8.09 -13.37 20.40
C THR A 100 -8.77 -12.59 19.28
N PHE A 101 -9.12 -13.28 18.19
CA PHE A 101 -9.97 -12.69 17.16
C PHE A 101 -11.40 -12.46 17.69
N ASN A 102 -12.08 -11.49 17.10
CA ASN A 102 -13.45 -11.11 17.43
C ASN A 102 -14.19 -10.53 16.21
N ALA A 103 -15.48 -10.26 16.38
CA ALA A 103 -16.38 -9.87 15.30
C ALA A 103 -16.37 -8.36 14.95
N ALA A 104 -15.64 -7.52 15.69
CA ALA A 104 -15.55 -6.10 15.36
C ALA A 104 -14.91 -5.95 13.99
N SER A 105 -15.58 -5.26 13.06
CA SER A 105 -15.18 -5.20 11.64
C SER A 105 -15.71 -3.92 10.99
N GLY A 106 -15.13 -3.58 9.84
CA GLY A 106 -15.43 -2.42 9.03
C GLY A 106 -14.43 -1.27 9.21
N PHE A 107 -14.45 -0.32 8.28
CA PHE A 107 -13.55 0.83 8.31
C PHE A 107 -14.22 2.07 8.93
N GLU A 108 -13.39 2.94 9.50
CA GLU A 108 -13.75 4.27 10.02
C GLU A 108 -12.77 5.30 9.47
N THR A 109 -13.23 6.53 9.25
CA THR A 109 -12.35 7.68 9.05
C THR A 109 -12.50 8.65 10.21
N PHE A 110 -11.45 9.39 10.52
CA PHE A 110 -11.44 10.30 11.66
C PHE A 110 -10.86 11.66 11.32
N TYR A 111 -11.38 12.68 11.99
CA TYR A 111 -10.80 14.01 12.08
C TYR A 111 -10.77 14.45 13.56
N SER A 112 -10.17 15.60 13.88
CA SER A 112 -10.20 16.15 15.24
C SER A 112 -10.93 17.49 15.27
N LEU A 113 -11.80 17.68 16.27
CA LEU A 113 -12.41 18.99 16.56
C LEU A 113 -11.40 20.00 17.12
N ARG A 114 -10.22 19.52 17.57
CA ARG A 114 -9.11 20.37 18.03
C ARG A 114 -8.16 20.79 16.92
N ASN A 115 -8.29 20.22 15.71
CA ASN A 115 -7.53 20.68 14.56
C ASN A 115 -7.84 22.18 14.32
N PRO A 116 -6.86 23.01 13.93
CA PRO A 116 -7.09 24.43 13.63
C PRO A 116 -8.03 24.68 12.43
N GLN A 117 -8.33 23.65 11.64
CA GLN A 117 -9.24 23.66 10.49
C GLN A 117 -10.23 22.47 10.56
N PRO A 118 -11.10 22.40 11.59
CA PRO A 118 -11.86 21.18 11.89
C PRO A 118 -12.95 20.89 10.85
N GLU A 119 -13.62 21.90 10.29
CA GLU A 119 -14.64 21.71 9.25
C GLU A 119 -14.03 21.18 7.96
N ARG A 120 -12.85 21.69 7.58
CA ARG A 120 -12.10 21.22 6.42
C ARG A 120 -11.57 19.81 6.61
N SER A 121 -11.16 19.47 7.84
CA SER A 121 -10.72 18.12 8.20
C SER A 121 -11.89 17.12 8.18
N ARG A 122 -13.07 17.54 8.64
CA ARG A 122 -14.30 16.75 8.54
C ARG A 122 -14.64 16.46 7.08
N GLN A 123 -14.68 17.48 6.22
CA GLN A 123 -14.98 17.29 4.81
C GLN A 123 -13.98 16.34 4.14
N LEU A 124 -12.68 16.49 4.41
CA LEU A 124 -11.66 15.55 3.91
C LEU A 124 -11.93 14.11 4.37
N ALA A 125 -12.26 13.90 5.65
CA ALA A 125 -12.56 12.58 6.18
C ALA A 125 -13.86 11.98 5.60
N GLU A 126 -14.86 12.81 5.31
CA GLU A 126 -16.13 12.43 4.66
C GLU A 126 -15.90 12.00 3.20
N GLU A 127 -15.17 12.79 2.40
CA GLU A 127 -14.86 12.45 1.00
C GLU A 127 -14.07 11.13 0.90
N ILE A 128 -13.08 10.93 1.79
CA ILE A 128 -12.34 9.67 1.86
C ILE A 128 -13.24 8.51 2.27
N PHE A 129 -14.14 8.71 3.24
CA PHE A 129 -15.06 7.68 3.71
C PHE A 129 -16.01 7.21 2.60
N GLU A 130 -16.55 8.15 1.81
CA GLU A 130 -17.44 7.84 0.70
C GLU A 130 -16.75 6.98 -0.36
N GLN A 131 -15.51 7.31 -0.73
CA GLN A 131 -14.76 6.54 -1.72
C GLN A 131 -14.38 5.14 -1.20
N LEU A 132 -13.94 5.03 0.06
CA LEU A 132 -13.71 3.72 0.68
C LEU A 132 -14.97 2.85 0.69
N ALA A 133 -16.15 3.45 0.91
CA ALA A 133 -17.43 2.73 0.91
C ALA A 133 -17.80 2.21 -0.49
N ILE A 134 -17.28 2.83 -1.55
CA ILE A 134 -17.50 2.43 -2.94
C ILE A 134 -16.53 1.33 -3.35
N GLY A 135 -15.22 1.53 -3.14
CA GLY A 135 -14.18 0.65 -3.70
C GLY A 135 -13.77 -0.53 -2.83
N THR A 136 -13.94 -0.45 -1.50
CA THR A 136 -13.43 -1.47 -0.59
C THR A 136 -14.49 -2.50 -0.15
N PRO A 137 -14.11 -3.77 0.11
CA PRO A 137 -15.06 -4.80 0.52
C PRO A 137 -15.52 -4.69 1.99
N GLN A 138 -14.96 -3.77 2.77
CA GLN A 138 -15.23 -3.60 4.19
C GLN A 138 -16.56 -2.90 4.41
N ARG A 139 -17.18 -3.20 5.55
CA ARG A 139 -18.38 -2.49 5.98
C ARG A 139 -18.03 -1.02 6.33
N PRO A 140 -18.69 -0.01 5.74
CA PRO A 140 -18.57 1.36 6.20
C PRO A 140 -19.20 1.50 7.59
N ARG A 141 -18.50 2.12 8.54
CA ARG A 141 -19.00 2.29 9.92
C ARG A 141 -19.42 3.72 10.21
N ARG A 142 -18.46 4.66 10.17
CA ARG A 142 -18.71 6.09 10.41
C ARG A 142 -17.50 6.96 10.04
N VAL A 143 -17.78 8.25 9.89
CA VAL A 143 -16.81 9.33 10.09
C VAL A 143 -16.89 9.75 11.56
N GLY A 144 -15.79 9.62 12.30
CA GLY A 144 -15.71 9.89 13.74
C GLY A 144 -14.78 11.06 14.08
N THR A 145 -14.74 11.39 15.38
CA THR A 145 -13.73 12.31 15.92
C THR A 145 -12.71 11.55 16.76
N LEU A 146 -11.43 11.91 16.62
CA LEU A 146 -10.32 11.32 17.37
C LEU A 146 -9.24 12.38 17.65
N ASP A 147 -8.87 12.53 18.92
CA ASP A 147 -7.91 13.54 19.38
C ASP A 147 -6.49 12.97 19.51
N ILE A 148 -5.94 12.44 18.40
CA ILE A 148 -4.51 12.09 18.31
C ILE A 148 -3.69 13.28 17.80
N THR A 149 -2.38 13.29 18.08
CA THR A 149 -1.48 14.40 17.71
C THR A 149 -1.48 14.69 16.22
N MET A 150 -1.49 13.66 15.36
CA MET A 150 -1.46 13.84 13.91
C MET A 150 -2.75 14.44 13.34
N LEU A 151 -3.85 14.42 14.09
CA LEU A 151 -5.10 15.08 13.71
C LEU A 151 -5.27 16.43 14.40
N SER A 152 -4.96 16.53 15.69
CA SER A 152 -5.26 17.71 16.51
C SER A 152 -4.18 18.80 16.49
N SER A 153 -2.92 18.43 16.26
CA SER A 153 -1.76 19.32 16.48
C SER A 153 -1.04 19.75 15.21
N VAL A 154 -1.61 19.45 14.03
CA VAL A 154 -1.06 19.84 12.73
C VAL A 154 -1.75 21.08 12.16
N VAL A 155 -1.02 21.89 11.38
CA VAL A 155 -1.49 23.19 10.87
C VAL A 155 -2.44 23.11 9.67
N CYS A 156 -2.57 21.94 9.05
CA CYS A 156 -3.37 21.69 7.85
C CYS A 156 -4.62 20.84 8.16
N PRO A 157 -5.60 20.77 7.24
CA PRO A 157 -6.64 19.75 7.30
C PRO A 157 -6.03 18.36 7.43
N ALA A 158 -6.59 17.51 8.29
CA ALA A 158 -6.05 16.20 8.57
C ALA A 158 -7.15 15.15 8.74
N ALA A 159 -6.96 14.00 8.10
CA ALA A 159 -7.81 12.84 8.26
C ALA A 159 -6.98 11.58 8.56
N LEU A 160 -7.59 10.64 9.26
CA LEU A 160 -7.03 9.32 9.52
C LEU A 160 -7.98 8.25 8.98
N VAL A 161 -7.43 7.25 8.31
CA VAL A 161 -8.14 6.06 7.82
C VAL A 161 -7.79 4.89 8.72
N GLU A 162 -8.79 4.35 9.42
CA GLU A 162 -8.70 3.01 10.01
C GLU A 162 -9.38 2.02 9.08
N ALA A 163 -8.56 1.29 8.31
CA ALA A 163 -9.04 0.50 7.19
C ALA A 163 -9.71 -0.84 7.60
N GLY A 164 -9.94 -1.09 8.87
CA GLY A 164 -10.49 -2.35 9.38
C GLY A 164 -10.02 -2.62 10.80
N PHE A 165 -10.30 -3.83 11.29
CA PHE A 165 -9.94 -4.31 12.62
C PHE A 165 -8.94 -5.47 12.52
N MET A 166 -7.71 -5.28 13.03
CA MET A 166 -6.67 -6.31 13.05
C MET A 166 -7.00 -7.44 14.04
N THR A 167 -8.01 -7.23 14.89
CA THR A 167 -8.59 -8.25 15.76
C THR A 167 -9.73 -9.00 15.10
N ASN A 168 -10.03 -8.78 13.83
CA ASN A 168 -10.96 -9.61 13.06
C ASN A 168 -10.16 -10.51 12.11
N PHE A 169 -10.40 -11.81 12.15
CA PHE A 169 -9.60 -12.78 11.38
C PHE A 169 -9.63 -12.51 9.86
N GLU A 170 -10.81 -12.20 9.30
CA GLU A 170 -10.96 -11.94 7.87
C GLU A 170 -10.35 -10.59 7.46
N GLU A 171 -10.42 -9.56 8.30
CA GLU A 171 -9.77 -8.27 8.02
C GLU A 171 -8.26 -8.30 8.27
N ALA A 172 -7.79 -9.12 9.21
CA ALA A 172 -6.37 -9.35 9.45
C ALA A 172 -5.69 -9.99 8.24
N LYS A 173 -6.33 -10.97 7.57
CA LYS A 173 -5.84 -11.51 6.29
C LYS A 173 -5.63 -10.44 5.22
N ARG A 174 -6.59 -9.51 5.11
CA ARG A 174 -6.54 -8.43 4.13
C ARG A 174 -5.39 -7.45 4.38
N MET A 175 -4.90 -7.32 5.61
CA MET A 175 -3.75 -6.46 5.93
C MET A 175 -2.50 -6.80 5.10
N LEU A 176 -2.33 -8.06 4.69
CA LEU A 176 -1.22 -8.51 3.84
C LEU A 176 -1.58 -8.59 2.35
N ASP A 177 -2.84 -8.39 1.97
CA ASP A 177 -3.26 -8.48 0.56
C ASP A 177 -2.86 -7.21 -0.19
N PRO A 178 -1.92 -7.26 -1.15
CA PRO A 178 -1.45 -6.09 -1.86
C PRO A 178 -2.56 -5.40 -2.65
N ASP A 179 -3.55 -6.14 -3.15
CA ASP A 179 -4.67 -5.52 -3.87
C ASP A 179 -5.58 -4.74 -2.91
N TYR A 180 -5.72 -5.21 -1.67
CA TYR A 180 -6.45 -4.47 -0.64
C TYR A 180 -5.72 -3.19 -0.22
N GLN A 181 -4.42 -3.27 0.00
CA GLN A 181 -3.58 -2.11 0.31
C GLN A 181 -3.63 -1.06 -0.81
N ILE A 182 -3.58 -1.51 -2.07
CA ILE A 182 -3.72 -0.63 -3.24
C ILE A 182 -5.13 -0.03 -3.30
N GLU A 183 -6.20 -0.82 -3.13
CA GLU A 183 -7.58 -0.32 -3.18
C GLU A 183 -7.82 0.76 -2.13
N VAL A 184 -7.43 0.54 -0.87
CA VAL A 184 -7.56 1.55 0.20
C VAL A 184 -6.79 2.83 -0.17
N ALA A 185 -5.58 2.70 -0.70
CA ALA A 185 -4.78 3.84 -1.13
C ALA A 185 -5.40 4.62 -2.30
N GLU A 186 -5.93 3.90 -3.29
CA GLU A 186 -6.57 4.48 -4.48
C GLU A 186 -7.87 5.22 -4.12
N GLU A 187 -8.74 4.59 -3.32
CA GLU A 187 -9.98 5.23 -2.83
C GLU A 187 -9.68 6.43 -1.93
N THR A 188 -8.63 6.36 -1.11
CA THR A 188 -8.19 7.51 -0.32
C THR A 188 -7.71 8.66 -1.20
N CYS A 189 -6.98 8.37 -2.29
CA CYS A 189 -6.56 9.38 -3.26
C CYS A 189 -7.74 9.97 -4.06
N LYS A 190 -8.75 9.16 -4.40
CA LYS A 190 -10.00 9.64 -5.00
C LYS A 190 -10.71 10.62 -4.07
N GLY A 191 -10.83 10.30 -2.79
CA GLY A 191 -11.44 11.20 -1.80
C GLY A 191 -10.67 12.52 -1.64
N VAL A 192 -9.33 12.45 -1.66
CA VAL A 192 -8.47 13.65 -1.71
C VAL A 192 -8.72 14.48 -2.98
N ALA A 193 -8.84 13.84 -4.14
CA ALA A 193 -9.11 14.54 -5.40
C ALA A 193 -10.48 15.20 -5.40
N MET A 194 -11.51 14.56 -4.86
CA MET A 194 -12.85 15.13 -4.70
C MET A 194 -12.83 16.33 -3.75
N TYR A 195 -12.19 16.19 -2.58
CA TYR A 195 -12.01 17.27 -1.60
C TYR A 195 -11.32 18.51 -2.21
N LEU A 196 -10.29 18.29 -3.05
CA LEU A 196 -9.53 19.36 -3.70
C LEU A 196 -10.14 19.81 -5.03
N ASN A 197 -11.24 19.20 -5.49
CA ASN A 197 -11.86 19.43 -6.79
C ASN A 197 -10.85 19.30 -7.96
N THR A 198 -10.03 18.26 -7.95
CA THR A 198 -9.06 17.93 -9.01
C THR A 198 -9.53 16.69 -9.79
N PRO A 199 -9.08 16.47 -11.03
CA PRO A 199 -9.37 15.22 -11.72
C PRO A 199 -8.74 14.04 -10.97
N TYR A 200 -9.35 12.87 -11.11
CA TYR A 200 -8.75 11.60 -10.71
C TYR A 200 -8.46 10.73 -11.94
N ILE A 201 -7.26 10.14 -11.94
CA ILE A 201 -6.71 9.29 -12.99
C ILE A 201 -6.53 7.90 -12.39
N GLY A 202 -7.26 6.93 -12.96
CA GLY A 202 -7.22 5.53 -12.58
C GLY A 202 -5.83 4.94 -12.70
N ARG A 203 -5.51 3.98 -11.83
CA ARG A 203 -4.22 3.28 -11.83
C ARG A 203 -3.98 2.53 -13.14
N ASP A 204 -5.04 2.04 -13.76
CA ASP A 204 -5.05 1.28 -15.01
C ASP A 204 -4.94 2.14 -16.28
N ASP A 205 -5.04 3.47 -16.18
CA ASP A 205 -4.82 4.37 -17.31
C ASP A 205 -3.34 4.35 -17.73
N ARG A 206 -3.04 3.60 -18.79
CA ARG A 206 -1.66 3.45 -19.28
C ARG A 206 -1.11 4.71 -19.93
N SER A 207 -1.97 5.65 -20.34
CA SER A 207 -1.54 6.84 -21.08
C SER A 207 -0.74 7.82 -20.20
N VAL A 208 -0.86 7.72 -18.88
CA VAL A 208 -0.19 8.63 -17.94
C VAL A 208 1.20 8.18 -17.51
N TYR A 209 1.67 7.03 -17.99
CA TYR A 209 2.99 6.49 -17.69
C TYR A 209 3.95 6.72 -18.87
N PRO A 210 4.76 7.80 -18.86
CA PRO A 210 5.59 8.16 -20.01
C PRO A 210 6.85 7.30 -20.11
N LEU A 211 7.47 7.31 -21.29
CA LEU A 211 8.85 6.82 -21.43
C LEU A 211 9.80 7.66 -20.57
N LEU A 212 10.46 7.03 -19.59
CA LEU A 212 11.53 7.66 -18.81
C LEU A 212 12.90 7.09 -19.16
N ARG A 213 13.92 7.95 -19.07
CA ARG A 213 15.32 7.62 -19.33
C ARG A 213 16.23 8.57 -18.56
N ARG A 214 17.54 8.29 -18.54
CA ARG A 214 18.51 9.22 -17.94
C ARG A 214 18.32 10.64 -18.48
N GLY A 215 18.24 11.61 -17.57
CA GLY A 215 17.94 13.01 -17.88
C GLY A 215 16.45 13.39 -17.79
N SER A 216 15.53 12.43 -17.71
CA SER A 216 14.15 12.70 -17.31
C SER A 216 14.11 13.25 -15.88
N SER A 217 13.12 14.10 -15.59
CA SER A 217 12.88 14.63 -14.25
C SER A 217 11.40 14.85 -13.96
N GLY A 218 11.05 15.00 -12.68
CA GLY A 218 9.70 15.33 -12.21
C GLY A 218 8.98 14.15 -11.55
N ARG A 219 7.69 14.35 -11.22
CA ARG A 219 6.89 13.43 -10.40
C ARG A 219 6.81 11.99 -10.92
N MET A 220 6.86 11.79 -12.23
CA MET A 220 6.82 10.43 -12.79
C MET A 220 8.14 9.69 -12.58
N VAL A 221 9.26 10.41 -12.51
CA VAL A 221 10.55 9.85 -12.08
C VAL A 221 10.51 9.52 -10.59
N GLU A 222 9.94 10.41 -9.77
CA GLU A 222 9.75 10.19 -8.32
C GLU A 222 8.89 8.94 -8.07
N LEU A 223 7.76 8.79 -8.78
CA LEU A 223 6.90 7.61 -8.74
C LEU A 223 7.66 6.34 -9.10
N MET A 224 8.43 6.37 -10.19
CA MET A 224 9.23 5.23 -10.63
C MET A 224 10.32 4.88 -9.61
N GLN A 225 10.96 5.87 -8.98
CA GLN A 225 11.94 5.66 -7.92
C GLN A 225 11.31 5.01 -6.68
N LEU A 226 10.11 5.45 -6.24
CA LEU A 226 9.37 4.82 -5.15
C LEU A 226 9.05 3.35 -5.46
N LEU A 227 8.62 3.05 -6.69
CA LEU A 227 8.32 1.69 -7.12
C LEU A 227 9.58 0.82 -7.18
N LEU A 228 10.71 1.36 -7.67
CA LEU A 228 11.99 0.64 -7.66
C LEU A 228 12.48 0.36 -6.24
N ASP A 229 12.33 1.33 -5.33
CA ASP A 229 12.74 1.21 -3.93
C ASP A 229 11.98 0.08 -3.23
N GLN A 230 10.65 0.06 -3.39
CA GLN A 230 9.80 -1.05 -2.95
C GLN A 230 10.17 -2.40 -3.59
N ASN A 231 10.85 -2.38 -4.74
CA ASN A 231 11.32 -3.58 -5.41
C ASN A 231 12.73 -4.03 -5.00
N GLY A 232 13.35 -3.37 -4.01
CA GLY A 232 14.64 -3.72 -3.44
C GLY A 232 15.80 -2.86 -3.93
N CYS A 233 15.53 -1.79 -4.67
CA CYS A 233 16.54 -0.78 -4.92
C CYS A 233 16.69 0.09 -3.67
N ASP A 234 17.90 0.57 -3.35
CA ASP A 234 18.09 1.59 -2.32
C ASP A 234 18.07 2.96 -3.00
N LEU A 235 16.88 3.58 -3.14
CA LEU A 235 16.73 4.86 -3.83
C LEU A 235 15.99 5.87 -2.96
N VAL A 236 16.51 7.10 -2.97
CA VAL A 236 15.73 8.27 -2.55
C VAL A 236 14.96 8.76 -3.78
N ALA A 237 13.64 8.88 -3.66
CA ALA A 237 12.80 9.44 -4.70
C ALA A 237 12.96 10.97 -4.73
N ASP A 238 13.87 11.46 -5.56
CA ASP A 238 14.20 12.87 -5.72
C ASP A 238 13.65 13.48 -7.02
N GLY A 239 13.01 12.66 -7.85
CA GLY A 239 12.47 13.06 -9.14
C GLY A 239 13.54 13.32 -10.21
N ILE A 240 14.78 12.85 -10.01
CA ILE A 240 15.89 13.02 -10.96
C ILE A 240 16.34 11.65 -11.48
N PHE A 241 16.23 11.44 -12.79
CA PHE A 241 16.70 10.21 -13.42
C PHE A 241 18.20 10.33 -13.72
N GLY A 242 19.00 10.15 -12.67
CA GLY A 242 20.46 10.11 -12.73
C GLY A 242 21.03 8.71 -12.98
N ALA A 243 22.36 8.58 -12.83
CA ALA A 243 23.08 7.32 -13.05
C ALA A 243 22.69 6.21 -12.05
N LYS A 244 22.45 6.55 -10.76
CA LYS A 244 21.98 5.57 -9.76
C LYS A 244 20.60 5.02 -10.15
N THR A 245 19.68 5.90 -10.55
CA THR A 245 18.35 5.52 -11.04
C THR A 245 18.45 4.62 -12.28
N GLU A 246 19.30 4.94 -13.27
CA GLU A 246 19.51 4.09 -14.45
C GLU A 246 20.02 2.69 -14.09
N ALA A 247 20.99 2.61 -13.17
CA ALA A 247 21.52 1.33 -12.71
C ALA A 247 20.43 0.47 -12.04
N CYS A 248 19.58 1.09 -11.23
CA CYS A 248 18.42 0.42 -10.61
C CYS A 248 17.39 -0.04 -11.64
N VAL A 249 17.07 0.77 -12.66
CA VAL A 249 16.18 0.35 -13.76
C VAL A 249 16.74 -0.87 -14.48
N ARG A 250 18.03 -0.87 -14.84
CA ARG A 250 18.68 -2.00 -15.50
C ARG A 250 18.68 -3.27 -14.62
N ALA A 251 18.98 -3.12 -13.34
CA ALA A 251 18.93 -4.23 -12.39
C ALA A 251 17.52 -4.83 -12.29
N PHE A 252 16.51 -3.97 -12.12
CA PHE A 252 15.11 -4.38 -12.11
C PHE A 252 14.71 -5.09 -13.40
N GLN A 253 15.08 -4.53 -14.57
CA GLN A 253 14.80 -5.15 -15.86
C GLN A 253 15.39 -6.56 -15.95
N ARG A 254 16.67 -6.74 -15.60
CA ARG A 254 17.34 -8.05 -15.59
C ARG A 254 16.65 -9.05 -14.67
N GLU A 255 16.31 -8.64 -13.44
CA GLU A 255 15.67 -9.50 -12.45
C GLU A 255 14.26 -9.94 -12.85
N ASN A 256 13.59 -9.15 -13.70
CA ASN A 256 12.24 -9.40 -14.18
C ASN A 256 12.19 -9.97 -15.61
N GLY A 257 13.34 -10.34 -16.19
CA GLY A 257 13.40 -10.90 -17.55
C GLY A 257 12.97 -9.91 -18.65
N LEU A 258 13.11 -8.61 -18.40
CA LEU A 258 12.88 -7.56 -19.38
C LEU A 258 14.18 -7.28 -20.17
N VAL A 259 14.05 -6.54 -21.27
CA VAL A 259 15.23 -6.00 -21.98
C VAL A 259 15.96 -5.03 -21.06
N GLU A 260 17.24 -5.28 -20.78
CA GLU A 260 18.10 -4.43 -19.94
C GLU A 260 18.61 -3.20 -20.72
N ASP A 261 17.70 -2.32 -21.15
CA ASP A 261 18.02 -1.12 -21.94
C ASP A 261 18.12 0.18 -21.11
N GLY A 262 17.72 0.14 -19.83
CA GLY A 262 17.69 1.32 -18.95
C GLY A 262 16.55 2.30 -19.23
N LEU A 263 15.61 1.92 -20.11
CA LEU A 263 14.43 2.70 -20.45
C LEU A 263 13.22 2.21 -19.66
N VAL A 264 12.48 3.14 -19.05
CA VAL A 264 11.20 2.81 -18.41
C VAL A 264 10.09 3.06 -19.41
N GLY A 265 9.85 2.08 -20.28
CA GLY A 265 8.71 2.05 -21.19
C GLY A 265 7.57 1.17 -20.67
N ASP A 266 6.57 0.92 -21.52
CA ASP A 266 5.33 0.20 -21.16
C ASP A 266 5.57 -1.12 -20.43
N ASN A 267 6.53 -1.94 -20.88
CA ASN A 267 6.83 -3.23 -20.25
C ASN A 267 7.43 -3.08 -18.85
N THR A 268 8.28 -2.07 -18.64
CA THR A 268 8.87 -1.78 -17.33
C THR A 268 7.82 -1.21 -16.39
N TRP A 269 7.00 -0.25 -16.84
CA TRP A 269 5.88 0.27 -16.06
C TRP A 269 4.88 -0.82 -15.66
N ARG A 270 4.46 -1.64 -16.62
CA ARG A 270 3.56 -2.77 -16.39
C ARG A 270 4.10 -3.71 -15.30
N THR A 271 5.41 -3.95 -15.30
CA THR A 271 6.06 -4.85 -14.34
C THR A 271 6.24 -4.20 -12.97
N LEU A 272 6.65 -2.93 -12.91
CA LEU A 272 6.72 -2.14 -11.66
C LEU A 272 5.36 -2.08 -10.95
N LEU A 273 4.28 -1.93 -11.73
CA LEU A 273 2.90 -1.84 -11.22
C LEU A 273 2.20 -3.20 -11.09
N VAL A 274 2.88 -4.28 -11.51
CA VAL A 274 2.38 -5.67 -11.46
C VAL A 274 1.05 -5.85 -12.21
N PHE A 275 0.87 -5.16 -13.33
CA PHE A 275 -0.34 -5.22 -14.14
C PHE A 275 -0.48 -6.52 -14.92
N ALA A 276 -1.74 -6.87 -15.22
CA ALA A 276 -2.09 -7.94 -16.13
C ALA A 276 -1.65 -7.65 -17.59
N PRO A 277 -1.39 -8.69 -18.41
CA PRO A 277 -1.38 -10.10 -18.04
C PRO A 277 -0.19 -10.44 -17.15
N ARG A 278 -0.43 -11.28 -16.13
CA ARG A 278 0.63 -11.78 -15.24
C ARG A 278 1.32 -12.98 -15.93
N PRO A 279 2.66 -13.08 -15.90
CA PRO A 279 3.38 -14.17 -16.56
C PRO A 279 3.11 -15.51 -15.86
N THR A 280 3.38 -16.62 -16.55
CA THR A 280 3.48 -17.92 -15.89
C THR A 280 4.69 -17.92 -14.98
N LEU A 281 4.50 -18.28 -13.70
CA LEU A 281 5.57 -18.40 -12.73
C LEU A 281 5.76 -19.86 -12.33
N ALA A 282 7.01 -20.26 -12.11
CA ALA A 282 7.37 -21.57 -11.60
C ALA A 282 8.63 -21.45 -10.75
N GLU A 283 9.06 -22.56 -10.15
CA GLU A 283 10.33 -22.62 -9.43
C GLU A 283 11.49 -22.11 -10.29
N GLY A 284 12.29 -21.19 -9.74
CA GLY A 284 13.35 -20.47 -10.45
C GLY A 284 12.93 -19.11 -11.03
N SER A 285 11.63 -18.81 -11.14
CA SER A 285 11.16 -17.45 -11.46
C SER A 285 11.58 -16.46 -10.38
N ARG A 286 11.77 -15.19 -10.78
CA ARG A 286 12.17 -14.08 -9.91
C ARG A 286 11.48 -12.77 -10.28
N GLY A 287 11.53 -11.80 -9.39
CA GLY A 287 11.13 -10.41 -9.66
C GLY A 287 9.79 -10.01 -9.04
N ALA A 288 9.26 -8.86 -9.49
CA ALA A 288 8.09 -8.19 -8.95
C ALA A 288 6.84 -9.08 -8.94
N TYR A 289 6.60 -9.84 -10.03
CA TYR A 289 5.46 -10.77 -10.10
C TYR A 289 5.56 -11.92 -9.10
N VAL A 290 6.77 -12.39 -8.76
CA VAL A 290 6.96 -13.41 -7.73
C VAL A 290 6.72 -12.83 -6.34
N ARG A 291 7.21 -11.61 -6.08
CA ARG A 291 6.95 -10.93 -4.80
C ARG A 291 5.45 -10.74 -4.58
N TYR A 292 4.74 -10.30 -5.61
CA TYR A 292 3.28 -10.17 -5.58
C TYR A 292 2.57 -11.51 -5.36
N LEU A 293 3.00 -12.59 -6.03
CA LEU A 293 2.50 -13.95 -5.76
C LEU A 293 2.69 -14.33 -4.29
N GLN A 294 3.88 -14.09 -3.75
CA GLN A 294 4.23 -14.41 -2.37
C GLN A 294 3.30 -13.66 -1.38
N GLN A 295 3.06 -12.36 -1.61
CA GLN A 295 2.12 -11.56 -0.82
C GLN A 295 0.68 -12.08 -0.91
N LYS A 296 0.18 -12.40 -2.12
CA LYS A 296 -1.17 -12.96 -2.31
C LYS A 296 -1.35 -14.34 -1.66
N LEU A 297 -0.31 -15.17 -1.62
CA LEU A 297 -0.36 -16.46 -0.93
C LEU A 297 -0.34 -16.28 0.59
N GLU A 298 0.51 -15.39 1.11
CA GLU A 298 0.60 -15.11 2.54
C GLU A 298 -0.72 -14.52 3.08
N SER A 299 -1.35 -13.59 2.35
CA SER A 299 -2.66 -13.02 2.71
C SER A 299 -3.78 -14.07 2.74
N LYS A 300 -3.62 -15.17 2.01
CA LYS A 300 -4.54 -16.32 1.99
C LYS A 300 -4.13 -17.44 2.95
N LEU A 301 -3.13 -17.19 3.80
CA LEU A 301 -2.60 -18.07 4.84
C LEU A 301 -1.87 -19.31 4.30
N TYR A 302 -1.17 -19.15 3.17
CA TYR A 302 -0.22 -20.12 2.63
C TYR A 302 1.21 -19.61 2.86
N PRO A 303 1.94 -20.11 3.87
CA PRO A 303 3.26 -19.60 4.21
C PRO A 303 4.26 -19.79 3.05
N VAL A 304 4.86 -18.68 2.61
CA VAL A 304 5.85 -18.67 1.53
C VAL A 304 7.29 -18.59 2.02
N GLY A 305 7.50 -18.44 3.33
CA GLY A 305 8.78 -18.07 3.91
C GLY A 305 8.97 -16.56 3.85
N THR A 306 10.05 -16.09 3.23
CA THR A 306 10.31 -14.66 3.07
C THR A 306 9.69 -14.17 1.76
N VAL A 307 9.07 -12.99 1.80
CA VAL A 307 8.59 -12.28 0.61
C VAL A 307 9.78 -11.56 -0.05
N ASP A 308 10.61 -12.31 -0.77
CA ASP A 308 11.87 -11.86 -1.35
C ASP A 308 11.83 -11.69 -2.89
N GLY A 309 10.75 -12.10 -3.53
CA GLY A 309 10.64 -12.12 -5.00
C GLY A 309 11.40 -13.27 -5.65
N ILE A 310 11.75 -14.33 -4.92
CA ILE A 310 12.40 -15.55 -5.43
C ILE A 310 11.46 -16.74 -5.29
N PHE A 311 11.12 -17.37 -6.42
CA PHE A 311 10.25 -18.53 -6.42
C PHE A 311 11.07 -19.78 -6.10
N GLY A 312 11.31 -20.01 -4.81
CA GLY A 312 11.98 -21.20 -4.28
C GLY A 312 11.02 -22.31 -3.87
N SER A 313 11.56 -23.33 -3.22
CA SER A 313 10.82 -24.52 -2.77
C SER A 313 9.67 -24.20 -1.79
N LYS A 314 9.84 -23.21 -0.90
CA LYS A 314 8.76 -22.76 0.01
C LYS A 314 7.58 -22.16 -0.76
N THR A 315 7.85 -21.27 -1.73
CA THR A 315 6.82 -20.69 -2.60
C THR A 315 6.13 -21.77 -3.44
N LYS A 316 6.89 -22.74 -4.00
CA LYS A 316 6.32 -23.88 -4.72
C LYS A 316 5.36 -24.70 -3.86
N ASN A 317 5.77 -25.03 -2.64
CA ASN A 317 4.92 -25.78 -1.70
C ASN A 317 3.64 -25.01 -1.36
N ALA A 318 3.74 -23.69 -1.17
CA ALA A 318 2.58 -22.82 -0.94
C ALA A 318 1.64 -22.79 -2.15
N VAL A 319 2.16 -22.67 -3.37
CA VAL A 319 1.37 -22.74 -4.62
C VAL A 319 0.66 -24.07 -4.74
N MET A 320 1.36 -25.20 -4.55
CA MET A 320 0.75 -26.52 -4.62
C MET A 320 -0.33 -26.72 -3.56
N ALA A 321 -0.12 -26.23 -2.34
CA ALA A 321 -1.13 -26.28 -1.28
C ALA A 321 -2.37 -25.45 -1.65
N PHE A 322 -2.17 -24.20 -2.10
CA PHE A 322 -3.25 -23.35 -2.59
C PHE A 322 -4.02 -24.01 -3.74
N GLN A 323 -3.32 -24.55 -4.74
CA GLN A 323 -3.92 -25.24 -5.86
C GLN A 323 -4.79 -26.42 -5.41
N ARG A 324 -4.28 -27.31 -4.54
CA ARG A 324 -5.04 -28.46 -4.02
C ARG A 324 -6.32 -28.02 -3.31
N GLU A 325 -6.20 -27.04 -2.42
CA GLU A 325 -7.32 -26.57 -1.59
C GLU A 325 -8.36 -25.77 -2.39
N ASN A 326 -8.01 -25.29 -3.58
CA ASN A 326 -8.90 -24.54 -4.47
C ASN A 326 -9.32 -25.35 -5.72
N GLY A 327 -9.17 -26.68 -5.71
CA GLY A 327 -9.63 -27.55 -6.78
C GLY A 327 -8.88 -27.38 -8.12
N LEU A 328 -7.65 -26.89 -8.06
CA LEU A 328 -6.76 -26.77 -9.22
C LEU A 328 -5.81 -27.97 -9.31
N GLU A 329 -5.22 -28.17 -10.49
CA GLU A 329 -4.11 -29.10 -10.63
C GLU A 329 -2.92 -28.59 -9.81
N ALA A 330 -2.37 -29.45 -8.96
CA ALA A 330 -1.33 -29.10 -7.99
C ALA A 330 0.09 -29.29 -8.56
N ASP A 331 0.36 -28.65 -9.69
CA ASP A 331 1.62 -28.74 -10.44
C ASP A 331 2.72 -27.79 -9.93
N GLY A 332 2.38 -26.84 -9.04
CA GLY A 332 3.30 -25.82 -8.55
C GLY A 332 3.61 -24.72 -9.56
N ILE A 333 2.86 -24.64 -10.65
CA ILE A 333 3.00 -23.64 -11.73
C ILE A 333 1.83 -22.65 -11.64
N VAL A 334 2.16 -21.36 -11.56
CA VAL A 334 1.15 -20.30 -11.50
C VAL A 334 0.83 -19.83 -12.92
N GLY A 335 -0.16 -20.48 -13.53
CA GLY A 335 -0.74 -20.07 -14.81
C GLY A 335 -2.00 -19.20 -14.65
N PRO A 336 -2.70 -18.87 -15.77
CA PRO A 336 -3.89 -18.02 -15.75
C PRO A 336 -4.99 -18.47 -14.79
N ARG A 337 -5.21 -19.79 -14.65
CA ARG A 337 -6.17 -20.35 -13.69
C ARG A 337 -5.79 -20.10 -12.23
N THR A 338 -4.52 -20.28 -11.88
CA THR A 338 -4.03 -20.02 -10.53
C THR A 338 -4.05 -18.52 -10.23
N TRP A 339 -3.69 -17.67 -11.20
CA TRP A 339 -3.83 -16.22 -11.06
C TRP A 339 -5.28 -15.79 -10.82
N ALA A 340 -6.23 -16.31 -11.60
CA ALA A 340 -7.65 -16.00 -11.42
C ALA A 340 -8.17 -16.44 -10.05
N ALA A 341 -7.72 -17.59 -9.53
CA ALA A 341 -8.08 -18.04 -8.19
C ALA A 341 -7.45 -17.17 -7.07
N LEU A 342 -6.28 -16.57 -7.32
CA LEU A 342 -5.62 -15.67 -6.37
C LEU A 342 -6.19 -14.24 -6.38
N GLU A 343 -6.81 -13.84 -7.48
CA GLU A 343 -7.26 -12.47 -7.75
C GLU A 343 -8.19 -11.85 -6.69
N PRO A 344 -9.20 -12.55 -6.14
CA PRO A 344 -10.10 -11.94 -5.15
C PRO A 344 -9.34 -11.43 -3.92
N ILE A 345 -9.72 -10.23 -3.45
CA ILE A 345 -9.24 -9.64 -2.19
C ILE A 345 -9.70 -10.52 -1.01
N GLY A 346 -8.75 -10.89 -0.14
CA GLY A 346 -9.02 -11.75 1.01
C GLY A 346 -9.25 -13.22 0.63
N GLY A 347 -10.17 -13.91 1.32
CA GLY A 347 -10.40 -15.34 1.13
C GLY A 347 -9.28 -16.20 1.72
N GLY A 348 -8.94 -17.31 1.07
CA GLY A 348 -7.94 -18.26 1.58
C GLY A 348 -8.48 -19.16 2.70
N ARG A 349 -7.59 -19.64 3.57
CA ARG A 349 -8.00 -20.55 4.66
C ARG A 349 -8.91 -19.84 5.68
N SER A 350 -9.85 -20.60 6.23
CA SER A 350 -10.74 -20.16 7.30
C SER A 350 -10.05 -20.22 8.65
N GLU A 351 -10.63 -19.54 9.64
CA GLU A 351 -10.25 -19.71 11.04
C GLU A 351 -10.44 -21.20 11.41
N PRO A 352 -9.44 -21.84 12.05
CA PRO A 352 -9.46 -23.28 12.34
C PRO A 352 -10.45 -23.69 13.43
#